data_AF-A0A6A6BW67-F1
#
_entry.id   AF-A0A6A6BW67-F1
#
_cell.length_a   1.000
_cell.length_b   1.000
_cell.length_c   1.000
_cell.angle_alpha   90.00
_cell.angle_beta   90.00
_cell.angle_gamma   90.00
#
_symmetry.space_group_name_H-M   'P 1'
#
loop_
_entity.id
_entity.type
_entity.pdbx_description
1 polymer ?
#
loop_
_entity_poly.entity_id
_entity_poly.type
_entity_poly.pdbx_seq_one_letter_code
_entity_poly.pdbx_strand_id
1 'polypeptide(L)'
;MQRIDPRPVETPAQQQAQQDAAQQNGGAGNTSPRTQFGLPTGFASTGREAHTQSFEEIYGVPENFLEIEVTDPQTHQPTASPSSRYTTYLIRLSTNIPAFKLRRSEVRRRYSDFEVFRDLLERESARVSIPALPGKVYLNRFDDAVIEERRRGLERFLKIVVGHPLLQTGSRVLGGFVQDPNWDRNAW
;
A
#
# COMPACT_ATOMS: atom_id res chain seq x y z
N MET A 1 14.89 52.44 -26.56
CA MET A 1 16.22 52.21 -25.97
C MET A 1 16.12 52.67 -24.51
N GLN A 2 16.71 52.03 -23.49
CA GLN A 2 17.51 50.79 -23.39
C GLN A 2 16.70 49.71 -22.60
N ARG A 3 16.81 48.40 -22.86
CA ARG A 3 17.83 47.45 -22.36
C ARG A 3 18.23 47.67 -20.88
N ILE A 4 17.83 46.74 -20.02
CA ILE A 4 18.26 46.62 -18.62
C ILE A 4 18.85 45.22 -18.47
N ASP A 5 20.14 45.15 -18.17
CA ASP A 5 20.88 43.91 -17.91
C ASP A 5 20.78 43.49 -16.42
N PRO A 6 20.96 42.20 -16.06
CA PRO A 6 20.56 41.68 -14.75
C PRO A 6 21.69 41.54 -13.70
N ARG A 7 21.30 41.72 -12.42
CA ARG A 7 21.82 41.16 -11.14
C ARG A 7 23.34 41.05 -10.86
N PRO A 8 23.70 41.27 -9.59
CA PRO A 8 24.63 40.41 -8.83
C PRO A 8 23.86 39.47 -7.88
N VAL A 9 24.50 38.34 -7.51
CA VAL A 9 24.01 37.39 -6.50
C VAL A 9 25.07 37.29 -5.41
N GLU A 10 24.72 37.59 -4.16
CA GLU A 10 25.63 37.43 -3.02
C GLU A 10 25.40 36.10 -2.31
N THR A 11 26.50 35.44 -1.92
CA THR A 11 26.50 34.11 -1.29
C THR A 11 27.20 34.20 0.06
N PRO A 12 26.53 33.83 1.18
CA PRO A 12 27.20 33.73 2.47
C PRO A 12 27.58 32.28 2.77
N ALA A 13 28.87 31.97 2.56
CA ALA A 13 29.54 30.86 3.24
C ALA A 13 30.67 31.45 4.10
N GLN A 14 30.93 30.82 5.25
CA GLN A 14 32.02 31.12 6.19
C GLN A 14 31.90 32.41 7.01
N GLN A 15 31.38 32.28 8.23
CA GLN A 15 32.15 32.72 9.38
C GLN A 15 32.03 31.69 10.52
N GLN A 16 33.16 31.40 11.14
CA GLN A 16 33.37 30.29 12.06
C GLN A 16 33.98 30.83 13.35
N ALA A 17 33.71 30.11 14.45
CA ALA A 17 34.39 30.16 15.73
C ALA A 17 33.97 31.22 16.78
N GLN A 18 34.01 30.71 18.03
CA GLN A 18 34.50 31.37 19.24
C GLN A 18 33.51 32.16 20.11
N GLN A 19 32.89 31.45 21.06
CA GLN A 19 33.30 31.60 22.47
C GLN A 19 32.82 30.44 23.36
N ASP A 20 33.71 30.03 24.26
CA ASP A 20 33.57 28.95 25.24
C ASP A 20 33.73 29.53 26.66
N ALA A 21 33.43 28.72 27.68
CA ALA A 21 33.80 28.85 29.11
C ALA A 21 32.89 29.61 30.14
N ALA A 22 32.65 28.86 31.24
CA ALA A 22 32.54 29.26 32.66
C ALA A 22 31.21 29.90 33.18
N GLN A 23 30.37 29.17 33.94
CA GLN A 23 30.38 28.88 35.42
C GLN A 23 29.57 29.92 36.25
N GLN A 24 29.00 29.67 37.44
CA GLN A 24 29.19 28.63 38.49
C GLN A 24 27.99 28.58 39.50
N ASN A 25 28.10 27.73 40.57
CA ASN A 25 27.31 27.71 41.85
C ASN A 25 25.91 27.01 41.80
N GLY A 26 25.38 26.22 42.77
CA GLY A 26 25.82 25.71 44.10
C GLY A 26 24.64 25.77 45.12
N GLY A 27 24.32 24.80 46.00
CA GLY A 27 24.87 23.46 46.34
C GLY A 27 24.10 22.80 47.53
N ALA A 28 24.76 21.88 48.28
CA ALA A 28 24.35 21.26 49.57
C ALA A 28 23.25 20.15 49.60
N GLY A 29 23.56 19.02 50.23
CA GLY A 29 22.77 17.78 50.22
C GLY A 29 21.81 17.52 51.40
N ASN A 30 21.27 16.30 51.44
CA ASN A 30 20.72 15.68 52.66
C ASN A 30 20.83 14.13 52.60
N THR A 31 20.74 13.45 53.75
CA THR A 31 21.15 12.05 53.92
C THR A 31 20.02 11.10 54.35
N SER A 32 19.89 9.97 53.62
CA SER A 32 19.29 8.68 54.06
C SER A 32 17.79 8.63 54.43
N PRO A 33 17.13 7.43 54.49
CA PRO A 33 17.63 6.09 54.20
C PRO A 33 16.87 5.30 53.09
N ARG A 34 17.45 4.15 52.75
CA ARG A 34 16.99 3.11 51.82
C ARG A 34 15.77 2.33 52.32
N THR A 35 14.71 2.25 51.51
CA THR A 35 13.69 1.18 51.59
C THR A 35 13.62 0.46 50.24
N GLN A 36 14.06 -0.80 50.21
CA GLN A 36 14.00 -1.64 49.02
C GLN A 36 12.65 -2.36 48.96
N PHE A 37 11.84 -2.04 47.94
CA PHE A 37 10.88 -3.00 47.41
C PHE A 37 11.50 -3.64 46.16
N GLY A 38 12.04 -4.84 46.33
CA GLY A 38 12.65 -5.59 45.25
C GLY A 38 11.58 -6.22 44.36
N LEU A 39 11.43 -5.69 43.13
CA LEU A 39 10.83 -6.45 42.05
C LEU A 39 11.81 -7.56 41.63
N PRO A 40 11.38 -8.83 41.47
CA PRO A 40 12.28 -9.94 41.21
C PRO A 40 12.91 -9.82 39.82
N THR A 41 14.22 -9.69 39.76
CA THR A 41 15.02 -9.75 38.54
C THR A 41 14.95 -11.16 37.95
N GLY A 42 14.34 -11.32 36.77
CA GLY A 42 13.95 -12.65 36.30
C GLY A 42 13.75 -12.81 34.79
N PHE A 43 14.65 -12.28 33.95
CA PHE A 43 15.42 -13.09 32.99
C PHE A 43 16.47 -12.22 32.25
N ALA A 44 17.45 -12.88 31.62
CA ALA A 44 18.66 -12.24 31.10
C ALA A 44 18.41 -11.25 29.95
N SER A 45 19.22 -10.18 29.95
CA SER A 45 19.43 -9.35 28.76
C SER A 45 19.96 -10.20 27.61
N THR A 46 19.22 -10.21 26.51
CA THR A 46 19.78 -10.51 25.19
C THR A 46 19.56 -9.28 24.33
N GLY A 47 20.59 -8.84 23.62
CA GLY A 47 20.60 -7.57 22.91
C GLY A 47 19.54 -7.51 21.81
N ARG A 48 18.46 -6.79 22.07
CA ARG A 48 17.58 -6.15 21.09
C ARG A 48 17.24 -4.77 21.63
N GLU A 49 17.13 -3.80 20.74
CA GLU A 49 16.70 -2.45 21.09
C GLU A 49 15.37 -2.53 21.84
N ALA A 50 15.16 -1.62 22.80
CA ALA A 50 13.93 -1.55 23.57
C ALA A 50 12.79 -1.11 22.65
N HIS A 51 12.21 -2.08 21.94
CA HIS A 51 11.05 -1.92 21.06
C HIS A 51 9.89 -1.46 21.93
N THR A 52 9.77 -0.14 22.03
CA THR A 52 8.75 0.53 22.81
C THR A 52 7.46 0.34 22.03
N GLN A 53 6.74 -0.73 22.37
CA GLN A 53 5.50 -1.10 21.68
C GLN A 53 4.61 0.13 21.60
N SER A 54 4.33 0.56 20.37
CA SER A 54 3.58 1.79 20.18
C SER A 54 2.15 1.61 20.70
N PHE A 55 1.48 2.69 21.09
CA PHE A 55 0.09 2.58 21.57
C PHE A 55 -0.82 1.92 20.51
N GLU A 56 -0.57 2.20 19.24
CA GLU A 56 -1.22 1.57 18.06
C GLU A 56 -0.95 0.05 17.94
N GLU A 57 0.14 -0.44 18.54
CA GLU A 57 0.55 -1.86 18.52
C GLU A 57 -0.01 -2.65 19.72
N ILE A 58 -0.15 -2.00 20.88
CA ILE A 58 -0.75 -2.62 22.09
C ILE A 58 -2.29 -2.66 22.00
N TYR A 59 -2.90 -1.62 21.41
CA TYR A 59 -4.36 -1.50 21.25
C TYR A 59 -4.84 -1.68 19.80
N GLY A 60 -3.94 -2.05 18.89
CA GLY A 60 -4.26 -2.34 17.50
C GLY A 60 -5.12 -3.59 17.35
N VAL A 61 -5.88 -3.66 16.24
CA VAL A 61 -6.68 -4.85 15.90
C VAL A 61 -5.73 -6.05 15.72
N PRO A 62 -5.83 -7.12 16.54
CA PRO A 62 -4.83 -8.19 16.54
C PRO A 62 -4.79 -9.06 15.27
N GLU A 63 -5.85 -9.02 14.46
CA GLU A 63 -5.98 -9.86 13.26
C GLU A 63 -5.65 -9.12 11.97
N ASN A 64 -5.00 -9.84 11.06
CA ASN A 64 -4.83 -9.42 9.68
C ASN A 64 -6.18 -9.52 8.93
N PHE A 65 -6.71 -8.38 8.48
CA PHE A 65 -7.91 -8.30 7.67
C PHE A 65 -7.60 -7.93 6.21
N LEU A 66 -8.43 -8.42 5.31
CA LEU A 66 -8.39 -8.12 3.88
C LEU A 66 -9.81 -8.03 3.37
N GLU A 67 -10.25 -6.81 3.10
CA GLU A 67 -11.53 -6.51 2.47
C GLU A 67 -11.24 -6.06 1.05
N ILE A 68 -11.79 -6.77 0.07
CA ILE A 68 -11.70 -6.38 -1.34
C ILE A 68 -13.06 -6.47 -1.99
N GLU A 69 -13.46 -5.39 -2.66
CA GLU A 69 -14.76 -5.25 -3.32
C GLU A 69 -14.58 -4.80 -4.77
N VAL A 70 -15.50 -5.22 -5.63
CA VAL A 70 -15.58 -4.76 -7.02
C VAL A 70 -16.94 -4.13 -7.21
N THR A 71 -16.99 -2.82 -7.45
CA THR A 71 -18.20 -1.99 -7.42
C THR A 71 -18.24 -1.03 -8.61
N ASP A 72 -19.27 -0.19 -8.69
CA ASP A 72 -19.38 0.96 -9.62
C ASP A 72 -18.96 0.62 -11.06
N PRO A 73 -19.71 -0.24 -11.78
CA PRO A 73 -19.44 -0.52 -13.18
C PRO A 73 -19.73 0.72 -14.04
N GLN A 74 -18.71 1.23 -14.72
CA GLN A 74 -18.82 2.39 -15.61
C GLN A 74 -18.46 2.03 -17.03
N THR A 75 -19.42 2.23 -17.93
CA THR A 75 -19.27 2.00 -19.37
C THR A 75 -18.80 3.28 -20.07
N HIS A 76 -17.55 3.26 -20.52
CA HIS A 76 -16.92 4.33 -21.27
C HIS A 76 -17.21 4.18 -22.76
N GLN A 77 -17.65 5.25 -23.40
CA GLN A 77 -17.81 5.35 -24.85
C GLN A 77 -16.92 6.48 -25.39
N PRO A 78 -15.74 6.16 -25.93
CA PRO A 78 -14.85 7.17 -26.52
C PRO A 78 -15.54 7.87 -27.69
N THR A 79 -15.58 9.21 -27.66
CA THR A 79 -16.19 10.04 -28.71
C THR A 79 -15.56 9.84 -30.08
N ALA A 80 -14.25 9.57 -30.12
CA ALA A 80 -13.50 9.32 -31.35
C ALA A 80 -13.74 7.93 -31.98
N SER A 81 -14.33 6.97 -31.26
CA SER A 81 -14.64 5.64 -31.80
C SER A 81 -15.79 4.99 -31.03
N PRO A 82 -17.05 5.10 -31.51
CA PRO A 82 -18.21 4.54 -30.81
C PRO A 82 -18.20 3.01 -30.71
N SER A 83 -17.42 2.32 -31.57
CA SER A 83 -17.18 0.87 -31.48
C SER A 83 -16.26 0.49 -30.31
N SER A 84 -15.40 1.41 -29.86
CA SER A 84 -14.44 1.21 -28.77
C SER A 84 -15.06 1.39 -27.38
N ARG A 85 -16.33 1.01 -27.20
CA ARG A 85 -17.01 1.04 -25.90
C ARG A 85 -16.50 -0.09 -25.00
N TYR A 86 -16.18 0.22 -23.74
CA TYR A 86 -15.70 -0.74 -22.73
C TYR A 86 -16.22 -0.43 -21.33
N THR A 87 -16.36 -1.44 -20.48
CA THR A 87 -16.80 -1.28 -19.08
C THR A 87 -15.62 -1.46 -18.12
N THR A 88 -15.47 -0.52 -17.19
CA THR A 88 -14.49 -0.55 -16.09
C THR A 88 -15.21 -0.76 -14.76
N TYR A 89 -14.56 -1.46 -13.85
CA TYR A 89 -15.04 -1.71 -12.50
C TYR A 89 -14.11 -1.02 -11.50
N LEU A 90 -14.66 -0.48 -10.41
CA LEU A 90 -13.90 0.06 -9.30
C LEU A 90 -13.50 -1.09 -8.36
N ILE A 91 -12.20 -1.35 -8.22
CA ILE A 91 -11.66 -2.24 -7.20
C ILE A 91 -11.34 -1.39 -5.98
N ARG A 92 -11.92 -1.77 -4.83
CA ARG A 92 -11.62 -1.20 -3.51
C ARG A 92 -10.90 -2.24 -2.67
N LEU A 93 -9.75 -1.89 -2.11
CA LEU A 93 -9.00 -2.72 -1.18
C LEU A 93 -8.83 -1.97 0.14
N SER A 94 -9.07 -2.66 1.26
CA SER A 94 -8.81 -2.21 2.63
C SER A 94 -8.15 -3.35 3.39
N THR A 95 -6.92 -3.16 3.87
CA THR A 95 -6.14 -4.22 4.52
C THR A 95 -5.05 -3.67 5.45
N ASN A 96 -4.68 -4.43 6.48
CA ASN A 96 -3.49 -4.20 7.30
C ASN A 96 -2.34 -5.19 6.98
N ILE A 97 -2.50 -6.08 5.98
CA ILE A 97 -1.49 -7.09 5.62
C ILE A 97 -0.23 -6.40 5.04
N PRO A 98 0.97 -6.66 5.59
CA PRO A 98 2.21 -5.94 5.22
C PRO A 98 2.75 -6.26 3.82
N ALA A 99 2.17 -7.23 3.11
CA ALA A 99 2.47 -7.48 1.70
C ALA A 99 1.99 -6.35 0.77
N PHE A 100 1.03 -5.53 1.22
CA PHE A 100 0.48 -4.41 0.47
C PHE A 100 1.11 -3.09 0.92
N LYS A 101 1.46 -2.22 -0.05
CA LYS A 101 2.10 -0.93 0.22
C LYS A 101 1.13 0.09 0.81
N LEU A 102 -0.13 0.05 0.37
CA LEU A 102 -1.19 0.94 0.83
C LEU A 102 -2.19 0.18 1.69
N ARG A 103 -2.60 0.77 2.83
CA ARG A 103 -3.67 0.24 3.69
C ARG A 103 -5.05 0.32 3.05
N ARG A 104 -5.25 1.29 2.15
CA ARG A 104 -6.44 1.44 1.31
C ARG A 104 -6.04 1.84 -0.10
N SER A 105 -6.69 1.27 -1.11
CA SER A 105 -6.53 1.68 -2.51
C SER A 105 -7.84 1.56 -3.28
N GLU A 106 -8.03 2.49 -4.23
CA GLU A 106 -9.12 2.47 -5.20
C GLU A 106 -8.51 2.53 -6.61
N VAL A 107 -8.77 1.52 -7.45
CA VAL A 107 -8.26 1.47 -8.83
C VAL A 107 -9.35 1.02 -9.79
N ARG A 108 -9.33 1.52 -11.03
CA ARG A 108 -10.27 1.09 -12.08
C ARG A 108 -9.60 0.12 -13.04
N ARG A 109 -10.29 -0.98 -13.36
CA ARG A 109 -9.84 -2.01 -14.33
C ARG A 109 -10.98 -2.43 -15.25
N ARG A 110 -10.69 -2.74 -16.50
CA ARG A 110 -11.63 -3.40 -17.43
C ARG A 110 -11.37 -4.91 -17.43
N TYR A 111 -12.36 -5.69 -17.86
CA TYR A 111 -12.30 -7.16 -17.89
C TYR A 111 -11.05 -7.71 -18.60
N SER A 112 -10.62 -7.12 -19.72
CA SER A 112 -9.41 -7.58 -20.44
C SER A 112 -8.10 -7.37 -19.68
N ASP A 113 -8.07 -6.48 -18.68
CA ASP A 113 -6.89 -6.32 -17.83
C ASP A 113 -6.81 -7.47 -16.82
N PHE A 114 -7.96 -7.98 -16.36
CA PHE A 114 -8.03 -9.19 -15.54
C PHE A 114 -7.60 -10.44 -16.32
N GLU A 115 -7.92 -10.53 -17.62
CA GLU A 115 -7.43 -11.62 -18.48
C GLU A 115 -5.89 -11.67 -18.46
N VAL A 116 -5.22 -10.54 -18.74
CA VAL A 116 -3.75 -10.49 -18.72
C VAL A 116 -3.18 -10.66 -17.31
N PHE A 117 -3.82 -10.10 -16.28
CA PHE A 117 -3.42 -10.26 -14.89
C PHE A 117 -3.41 -11.73 -14.45
N ARG A 118 -4.45 -12.50 -14.83
CA ARG A 118 -4.51 -13.94 -14.59
C ARG A 118 -3.36 -14.66 -15.28
N ASP A 119 -3.13 -14.38 -16.56
CA ASP A 119 -2.07 -15.03 -17.34
C ASP A 119 -0.67 -14.72 -16.79
N LEU A 120 -0.45 -13.50 -16.27
CA LEU A 120 0.79 -13.12 -15.58
C LEU A 120 0.95 -13.84 -14.24
N LEU A 121 -0.12 -13.96 -13.44
CA LEU A 121 -0.09 -14.72 -12.18
C LEU A 121 0.22 -16.20 -12.40
N GLU A 122 -0.35 -16.82 -13.44
CA GLU A 122 -0.06 -18.22 -13.80
C GLU A 122 1.40 -18.42 -14.23
N ARG A 123 2.02 -17.42 -14.86
CA ARG A 123 3.44 -17.43 -15.22
C ARG A 123 4.36 -17.22 -14.01
N GLU A 124 4.05 -16.29 -13.11
CA GLU A 124 4.85 -16.06 -11.89
C GLU A 124 4.73 -17.23 -10.90
N SER A 125 3.54 -17.84 -10.77
CA SER A 125 3.18 -18.73 -9.66
C SER A 125 2.69 -20.11 -10.10
N ALA A 126 3.50 -20.83 -10.89
CA ALA A 126 3.19 -22.17 -11.43
C ALA A 126 2.86 -23.29 -10.40
N ARG A 127 2.98 -23.02 -9.09
CA ARG A 127 2.60 -23.93 -8.00
C ARG A 127 1.23 -23.64 -7.37
N VAL A 128 0.57 -22.55 -7.78
CA VAL A 128 -0.72 -22.10 -7.24
C VAL A 128 -1.79 -22.26 -8.31
N SER A 129 -2.91 -22.88 -7.95
CA SER A 129 -4.07 -22.95 -8.85
C SER A 129 -4.79 -21.60 -8.87
N ILE A 130 -4.69 -20.88 -9.99
CA ILE A 130 -5.36 -19.58 -10.16
C ILE A 130 -6.82 -19.81 -10.57
N PRO A 131 -7.81 -19.25 -9.85
CA PRO A 131 -9.22 -19.44 -10.19
C PRO A 131 -9.56 -18.90 -11.59
N ALA A 132 -10.56 -19.51 -12.22
CA ALA A 132 -11.08 -19.03 -13.49
C ALA A 132 -11.78 -17.67 -13.34
N LEU A 133 -11.64 -16.82 -14.36
CA LEU A 133 -12.43 -15.59 -14.50
C LEU A 133 -13.89 -15.91 -14.89
N PRO A 134 -14.85 -15.03 -14.60
CA PRO A 134 -16.21 -15.16 -15.13
C PRO A 134 -16.20 -15.21 -16.66
N GLY A 135 -17.10 -16.00 -17.24
CA GLY A 135 -17.10 -16.34 -18.67
C GLY A 135 -17.04 -15.12 -19.61
N LYS A 136 -16.32 -15.31 -20.73
CA LYS A 136 -16.19 -14.27 -21.76
C LYS A 136 -17.48 -14.14 -22.56
N VAL A 137 -18.36 -13.26 -22.10
CA VAL A 137 -19.63 -12.93 -22.78
C VAL A 137 -19.37 -12.03 -23.99
N TYR A 138 -19.69 -12.55 -25.19
CA TYR A 138 -19.52 -11.87 -26.48
C TYR A 138 -20.77 -11.11 -26.95
N LEU A 139 -21.96 -11.70 -26.79
CA LEU A 139 -23.25 -11.07 -27.10
C LEU A 139 -23.77 -10.30 -25.89
N ASN A 140 -24.47 -9.18 -26.09
CA ASN A 140 -25.05 -8.35 -25.01
C ASN A 140 -24.06 -7.99 -23.88
N ARG A 141 -22.77 -7.80 -24.21
CA ARG A 141 -21.69 -7.55 -23.23
C ARG A 141 -21.82 -6.25 -22.39
N PHE A 142 -22.84 -5.44 -22.67
CA PHE A 142 -23.18 -4.18 -22.02
C PHE A 142 -24.56 -4.21 -21.35
N ASP A 143 -25.21 -5.37 -21.29
CA ASP A 143 -26.44 -5.58 -20.54
C ASP A 143 -26.15 -5.60 -19.04
N ASP A 144 -27.01 -4.99 -18.23
CA ASP A 144 -26.77 -4.78 -16.80
C ASP A 144 -26.68 -6.11 -16.04
N ALA A 145 -27.44 -7.12 -16.46
CA ALA A 145 -27.35 -8.48 -15.93
C ALA A 145 -25.96 -9.10 -16.14
N VAL A 146 -25.39 -8.95 -17.35
CA VAL A 146 -24.05 -9.43 -17.70
C VAL A 146 -22.96 -8.66 -16.97
N ILE A 147 -23.14 -7.35 -16.80
CA ILE A 147 -22.23 -6.48 -16.06
C ILE A 147 -22.18 -6.87 -14.58
N GLU A 148 -23.33 -7.12 -13.94
CA GLU A 148 -23.43 -7.52 -12.54
C GLU A 148 -22.94 -8.95 -12.29
N GLU A 149 -23.26 -9.90 -13.16
CA GLU A 149 -22.71 -11.27 -13.10
C GLU A 149 -21.17 -11.24 -13.18
N ARG A 150 -20.64 -10.48 -14.15
CA ARG A 150 -19.20 -10.29 -14.30
C ARG A 150 -18.59 -9.61 -13.09
N ARG A 151 -19.22 -8.57 -12.53
CA ARG A 151 -18.77 -7.89 -11.31
C ARG A 151 -18.62 -8.88 -10.14
N ARG A 152 -19.63 -9.71 -9.88
CA ARG A 152 -19.60 -10.77 -8.85
C ARG A 152 -18.49 -11.79 -9.09
N GLY A 153 -18.28 -12.20 -10.34
CA GLY A 153 -17.22 -13.14 -10.69
C GLY A 153 -15.82 -12.55 -10.48
N LEU A 154 -15.60 -11.29 -10.88
CA LEU A 154 -14.34 -10.57 -10.68
C LEU A 154 -14.05 -10.35 -9.18
N GLU A 155 -15.08 -10.02 -8.40
CA GLU A 155 -14.99 -9.89 -6.94
C GLU A 155 -14.56 -11.21 -6.28
N ARG A 156 -15.22 -12.33 -6.64
CA ARG A 156 -14.87 -13.66 -6.13
C ARG A 156 -13.44 -14.06 -6.51
N PHE A 157 -13.04 -13.82 -7.76
CA PHE A 157 -11.69 -14.06 -8.24
C PHE A 157 -10.65 -13.30 -7.41
N LEU A 158 -10.85 -11.99 -7.20
CA LEU A 158 -9.96 -11.18 -6.39
C LEU A 158 -9.91 -11.60 -4.91
N LYS A 159 -11.06 -11.93 -4.29
CA LYS A 159 -11.09 -12.41 -2.90
C LYS A 159 -10.21 -13.65 -2.69
N ILE A 160 -10.23 -14.58 -3.65
CA ILE A 160 -9.38 -15.79 -3.62
C ILE A 160 -7.91 -15.44 -3.88
N VAL A 161 -7.63 -14.68 -4.95
CA VAL A 161 -6.26 -14.40 -5.42
C VAL A 161 -5.49 -13.50 -4.44
N VAL A 162 -6.10 -12.40 -4.00
CA VAL A 162 -5.47 -11.42 -3.10
C VAL A 162 -5.38 -11.96 -1.68
N GLY A 163 -6.29 -12.87 -1.28
CA GLY A 163 -6.23 -13.58 0.00
C GLY A 163 -5.20 -14.72 0.08
N HIS A 164 -4.56 -15.11 -1.03
CA HIS A 164 -3.67 -16.28 -1.05
C HIS A 164 -2.24 -15.95 -0.58
N PRO A 165 -1.73 -16.51 0.54
CA PRO A 165 -0.45 -16.09 1.13
C PRO A 165 0.78 -16.25 0.21
N LEU A 166 0.79 -17.28 -0.64
CA LEU A 166 1.88 -17.47 -1.61
C LEU A 166 1.84 -16.47 -2.77
N LEU A 167 0.67 -15.90 -3.09
CA LEU A 167 0.57 -14.85 -4.11
C LEU A 167 0.91 -13.49 -3.51
N GLN A 168 0.50 -13.23 -2.26
CA GLN A 168 0.88 -12.03 -1.51
C GLN A 168 2.40 -11.85 -1.39
N THR A 169 3.14 -12.94 -1.20
CA THR A 169 4.61 -12.91 -1.01
C THR A 169 5.39 -13.23 -2.29
N GLY A 170 4.83 -14.02 -3.20
CA GLY A 170 5.51 -14.52 -4.40
C GLY A 170 5.24 -13.74 -5.69
N SER A 171 4.10 -13.06 -5.82
CA SER A 171 3.75 -12.30 -7.04
C SER A 171 4.13 -10.83 -6.91
N ARG A 172 4.80 -10.29 -7.93
CA ARG A 172 5.08 -8.85 -8.03
C ARG A 172 3.91 -8.12 -8.68
N VAL A 173 3.23 -8.79 -9.60
CA VAL A 173 2.06 -8.30 -10.33
C VAL A 173 0.85 -8.05 -9.43
N LEU A 174 0.64 -8.87 -8.39
CA LEU A 174 -0.51 -8.78 -7.46
C LEU A 174 -0.69 -7.35 -6.89
N GLY A 175 0.35 -6.83 -6.23
CA GLY A 175 0.30 -5.52 -5.56
C GLY A 175 0.11 -4.38 -6.56
N GLY A 176 0.78 -4.44 -7.73
CA GLY A 176 0.61 -3.46 -8.79
C GLY A 176 -0.85 -3.41 -9.29
N PHE A 177 -1.44 -4.56 -9.58
CA PHE A 177 -2.78 -4.62 -10.17
C PHE A 177 -3.87 -4.03 -9.27
N VAL A 178 -3.79 -4.21 -7.94
CA VAL A 178 -4.83 -3.76 -6.98
C VAL A 178 -4.54 -2.40 -6.31
N GLN A 179 -3.32 -1.85 -6.45
CA GLN A 179 -2.92 -0.61 -5.78
C GLN A 179 -2.45 0.52 -6.71
N ASP A 180 -1.86 0.22 -7.87
CA ASP A 180 -1.32 1.24 -8.77
C ASP A 180 -2.38 1.70 -9.78
N PRO A 181 -2.91 2.94 -9.74
CA PRO A 181 -3.90 3.39 -10.72
C PRO A 181 -3.41 3.24 -12.17
N ASN A 182 -2.10 3.37 -12.42
CA ASN A 182 -1.47 3.40 -13.74
C ASN A 182 -0.90 2.04 -14.20
N TRP A 183 -1.36 0.91 -13.61
CA TRP A 183 -0.89 -0.43 -13.98
C TRP A 183 -0.89 -0.68 -15.50
N ASP A 184 0.30 -0.91 -16.06
CA ASP A 184 0.47 -1.32 -17.46
C ASP A 184 0.76 -2.82 -17.55
N ARG A 185 -0.01 -3.50 -18.39
CA ARG A 185 0.13 -4.91 -18.77
C ARG A 185 1.43 -5.25 -19.49
N ASN A 186 2.14 -4.25 -20.04
CA ASN A 186 3.42 -4.45 -20.73
C ASN A 186 4.64 -4.30 -19.80
N ALA A 187 4.44 -3.89 -18.55
CA ALA A 187 5.51 -3.60 -17.60
C ALA A 187 5.92 -4.82 -16.73
N TRP A 188 5.37 -6.00 -17.02
CA TRP A 188 5.47 -7.24 -16.25
C TRP A 188 5.63 -8.46 -17.17
#